data_AF-A0A0F5ZR58-F1
#
_entry.id   AF-A0A0F5ZR58-F1
#
_cell.length_a   1.000
_cell.length_b   1.000
_cell.length_c   1.000
_cell.angle_alpha   90.00
_cell.angle_beta   90.00
_cell.angle_gamma   90.00
#
_symmetry.space_group_name_H-M   'P 1'
#
loop_
_entity.id
_entity.type
_entity.pdbx_description
1 polymer ?
#
loop_
_entity_poly.entity_id
_entity_poly.type
_entity_poly.pdbx_seq_one_letter_code
_entity_poly.pdbx_strand_id
1 'polypeptide(L)' 'DDDRPTVSIDGKTEVNEGKNAKYTVSLDNKADTDVTVKLVFNAGDTENDDLGNFQYKLENGQWQTVPDSG' A
#
# COMPACT_ATOMS: atom_id res chain seq x y z
N ASP A 1 5.52 -26.34 -11.70
CA ASP A 1 5.35 -25.48 -10.54
C ASP A 1 5.61 -24.05 -10.89
N ASP A 2 4.65 -23.22 -10.57
CA ASP A 2 4.89 -21.81 -10.37
C ASP A 2 4.77 -21.57 -8.87
N ASP A 3 5.86 -21.82 -8.14
CA ASP A 3 5.94 -21.63 -6.69
C ASP A 3 6.04 -20.14 -6.30
N ARG A 4 5.90 -19.24 -7.29
CA ARG A 4 5.98 -17.80 -7.03
C ARG A 4 4.70 -17.36 -6.31
N PRO A 5 4.81 -16.61 -5.21
CA PRO A 5 3.65 -16.08 -4.54
C PRO A 5 2.94 -15.07 -5.43
N THR A 6 1.63 -15.19 -5.51
CA THR A 6 0.72 -14.23 -6.12
C THR A 6 0.49 -13.07 -5.14
N VAL A 7 0.78 -11.86 -5.59
CA VAL A 7 0.45 -10.63 -4.85
C VAL A 7 -0.95 -10.17 -5.24
N SER A 8 -1.80 -9.95 -4.25
CA SER A 8 -3.13 -9.38 -4.41
C SER A 8 -3.26 -8.10 -3.60
N ILE A 9 -3.96 -7.11 -4.15
CA ILE A 9 -4.31 -5.88 -3.44
C ILE A 9 -5.83 -5.75 -3.38
N ASP A 10 -6.35 -5.60 -2.18
CA ASP A 10 -7.76 -5.32 -1.93
C ASP A 10 -7.90 -4.00 -1.19
N GLY A 11 -8.84 -3.17 -1.60
CA GLY A 11 -9.09 -1.90 -0.96
C GLY A 11 -10.16 -1.09 -1.68
N LYS A 12 -10.50 0.06 -1.11
CA LYS A 12 -11.48 0.96 -1.71
C LYS A 12 -10.92 1.61 -2.97
N THR A 13 -11.72 1.62 -4.04
CA THR A 13 -11.42 2.32 -5.29
C THR A 13 -11.63 3.83 -5.17
N GLU A 14 -12.53 4.25 -4.27
CA GLU A 14 -12.86 5.65 -4.02
C GLU A 14 -12.93 5.90 -2.50
N VAL A 15 -12.38 7.03 -2.08
CA VAL A 15 -12.30 7.45 -0.68
C VAL A 15 -12.59 8.93 -0.65
N ASN A 16 -13.52 9.33 0.21
CA ASN A 16 -13.84 10.74 0.39
C ASN A 16 -12.68 11.46 1.09
N GLU A 17 -12.52 12.74 0.75
CA GLU A 17 -11.53 13.63 1.38
C GLU A 17 -11.62 13.60 2.91
N GLY A 18 -10.45 13.59 3.56
CA GLY A 18 -10.32 13.46 5.01
C GLY A 18 -10.67 12.08 5.59
N LYS A 19 -10.91 11.05 4.75
CA LYS A 19 -11.07 9.65 5.19
C LYS A 19 -9.84 8.82 4.88
N ASN A 20 -9.58 7.81 5.71
CA ASN A 20 -8.51 6.87 5.46
C ASN A 20 -8.86 5.91 4.32
N ALA A 21 -7.96 5.83 3.33
CA ALA A 21 -7.90 4.73 2.38
C ALA A 21 -7.19 3.55 3.07
N LYS A 22 -7.78 2.36 2.99
CA LYS A 22 -7.14 1.14 3.49
C LYS A 22 -6.99 0.18 2.33
N TYR A 23 -5.74 -0.20 2.09
CA TYR A 23 -5.36 -1.22 1.13
C TYR A 23 -4.68 -2.36 1.89
N THR A 24 -5.12 -3.57 1.61
CA THR A 24 -4.53 -4.80 2.15
C THR A 24 -3.79 -5.47 1.01
N VAL A 25 -2.48 -5.63 1.18
CA VAL A 25 -1.64 -6.39 0.24
C VAL A 25 -1.42 -7.76 0.84
N SER A 26 -1.79 -8.81 0.10
CA SER A 26 -1.73 -10.20 0.55
C SER A 26 -0.89 -11.02 -0.42
N LEU A 27 -0.06 -11.89 0.14
CA LEU A 27 0.62 -12.96 -0.58
C LEU A 27 -0.05 -14.29 -0.22
N ASP A 28 -0.36 -15.10 -1.22
CA ASP A 28 -0.97 -16.43 -1.05
C ASP A 28 0.02 -17.47 -0.49
N ASN A 29 1.31 -17.27 -0.73
CA ASN A 29 2.39 -18.13 -0.26
C ASN A 29 3.54 -17.32 0.36
N LYS A 30 4.34 -17.98 1.21
CA LYS A 30 5.56 -17.37 1.75
C LYS A 30 6.51 -17.12 0.59
N ALA A 31 6.86 -15.86 0.35
CA ALA A 31 7.91 -15.54 -0.61
C ALA A 31 9.26 -16.06 -0.09
N ASP A 32 9.95 -16.85 -0.90
CA ASP A 32 11.35 -17.24 -0.63
C ASP A 32 12.34 -16.09 -0.92
N THR A 33 11.86 -15.01 -1.54
CA THR A 33 12.65 -13.82 -1.89
C THR A 33 11.99 -12.55 -1.35
N ASP A 34 12.78 -11.49 -1.17
CA ASP A 34 12.29 -10.21 -0.66
C ASP A 34 11.22 -9.61 -1.58
N VAL A 35 10.08 -9.25 -1.00
CA VAL A 35 8.94 -8.69 -1.73
C VAL A 35 9.00 -7.17 -1.65
N THR A 36 9.06 -6.52 -2.82
CA THR A 36 9.00 -5.06 -2.92
C THR A 36 7.61 -4.63 -3.35
N VAL A 37 6.92 -3.82 -2.54
CA VAL A 37 5.64 -3.21 -2.89
C VAL A 37 5.87 -1.75 -3.26
N LYS A 38 5.56 -1.39 -4.50
CA LYS A 38 5.58 0.01 -4.94
C LYS A 38 4.17 0.57 -4.91
N LEU A 39 3.93 1.53 -4.02
CA LEU A 39 2.69 2.30 -4.00
C LEU A 39 2.89 3.55 -4.87
N VAL A 40 2.08 3.70 -5.90
CA VAL A 40 2.04 4.93 -6.71
C VAL A 40 0.66 5.52 -6.57
N PHE A 41 0.59 6.77 -6.11
CA PHE A 41 -0.65 7.53 -6.03
C PHE A 41 -0.72 8.48 -7.22
N ASN A 42 -1.84 8.46 -7.95
CA ASN A 42 -2.13 9.47 -8.96
C ASN A 42 -3.13 10.45 -8.35
N ALA A 43 -2.64 11.62 -7.96
CA ALA A 43 -3.44 12.62 -7.30
C ALA A 43 -4.44 13.32 -8.25
N GLY A 44 -4.30 13.22 -9.57
CA GLY A 44 -5.19 13.94 -10.49
C GLY A 44 -5.25 15.43 -10.16
N ASP A 45 -6.45 15.92 -9.82
CA ASP A 45 -6.73 17.30 -9.37
C ASP A 45 -6.59 17.50 -7.85
N THR A 46 -6.32 16.43 -7.09
CA THR A 46 -6.13 16.47 -5.63
C THR A 46 -4.80 17.13 -5.29
N GLU A 47 -4.81 18.11 -4.39
CA GLU A 47 -3.60 18.79 -3.93
C GLU A 47 -2.87 17.94 -2.89
N ASN A 48 -1.56 18.14 -2.74
CA ASN A 48 -0.76 17.40 -1.75
C ASN A 48 -1.24 17.67 -0.31
N ASP A 49 -1.87 18.81 -0.06
CA ASP A 49 -2.44 19.20 1.23
C ASP A 49 -3.78 18.49 1.54
N ASP A 50 -4.46 17.94 0.53
CA ASP A 50 -5.68 17.13 0.72
C ASP A 50 -5.35 15.71 1.22
N LEU A 51 -4.09 15.30 1.10
CA LEU A 51 -3.61 13.96 1.39
C LEU A 51 -2.93 13.91 2.76
N GLY A 52 -3.29 12.89 3.55
CA GLY A 52 -2.51 12.55 4.74
C GLY A 52 -1.25 11.75 4.39
N ASN A 53 -0.35 11.60 5.36
CA ASN A 53 0.83 10.74 5.20
C ASN A 53 0.44 9.30 4.85
N PHE A 54 1.04 8.75 3.80
CA PHE A 54 0.91 7.33 3.48
C PHE A 54 1.68 6.49 4.50
N GLN A 55 1.04 5.45 5.04
CA GLN A 55 1.66 4.58 6.04
C GLN A 55 1.38 3.11 5.74
N TYR A 56 2.35 2.25 6.01
CA TYR A 56 2.18 0.80 6.00
C TYR A 56 2.40 0.24 7.42
N LYS A 57 1.73 -0.86 7.73
CA LYS A 57 1.80 -1.51 9.04
C LYS A 57 2.73 -2.71 8.97
N LEU A 58 3.77 -2.70 9.79
CA LEU A 58 4.70 -3.81 9.96
C LEU A 58 4.04 -4.96 10.73
N GLU A 59 4.60 -6.18 10.63
CA GLU A 59 4.12 -7.35 11.38
C GLU A 59 4.10 -7.12 12.91
N ASN A 60 5.01 -6.28 13.40
CA ASN A 60 5.08 -5.87 14.81
C ASN A 60 3.96 -4.90 15.24
N GLY A 61 3.08 -4.53 14.31
CA GLY A 61 1.94 -3.66 14.54
C GLY A 61 2.23 -2.16 14.47
N GLN A 62 3.49 -1.75 14.22
CA GLN A 62 3.87 -0.35 14.09
C GLN A 62 3.55 0.19 12.70
N TRP A 63 3.09 1.43 12.65
CA TRP A 63 2.92 2.18 11.41
C TRP A 63 4.22 2.86 11.02
N GLN A 64 4.63 2.69 9.78
CA GLN A 64 5.77 3.38 9.18
C GLN A 64 5.29 4.18 7.98
N THR A 65 5.77 5.41 7.84
CA THR A 65 5.48 6.24 6.67
C THR A 65 6.08 5.57 5.44
N VAL A 66 5.30 5.45 4.37
CA VAL A 66 5.82 5.07 3.06
C VAL A 66 6.85 6.13 2.70
N PRO A 67 8.13 5.79 2.52
CA PRO A 67 9.12 6.78 2.13
C PRO A 67 8.64 7.41 0.83
N ASP A 68 8.77 8.74 0.70
CA ASP A 68 8.59 9.39 -0.60
C ASP A 68 9.52 8.67 -1.57
N SER A 69 8.93 7.82 -2.43
CA SER A 69 9.65 7.25 -3.53
C SER A 69 9.96 8.43 -4.43
N GLY A 70 11.22 8.88 -4.37
CA GLY A 70 11.69 10.03 -5.15
C GLY A 70 11.29 9.99 -6.61
#